data_AF-A0A1A9MDR1-F1
#
_entry.id   AF-A0A1A9MDR1-F1
#
_cell.length_a   1.000
_cell.length_b   1.000
_cell.length_c   1.000
_cell.angle_alpha   90.00
_cell.angle_beta   90.00
_cell.angle_gamma   90.00
#
_symmetry.space_group_name_H-M   'P 1'
#
loop_
_entity.id
_entity.type
_entity.pdbx_description
1 polymer ?
#
loop_
_entity_poly.entity_id
_entity_poly.type
_entity_poly.pdbx_seq_one_letter_code
_entity_poly.pdbx_strand_id
1 'polypeptide(L)'
;MISRRRQQAGAADPENVMRPFLATTAMALLGATLPALAADPPPVKFGQTTELHQETSAAGESLDAFLIRIAPRARAASVSTRAVVCGQILGAGPYSLAFKTDGRQDVCAVPKTSAPYVLVNGIAKDAREDHIPAIYYRRPGYLITPWSIKFQDRTGVRRVAPAQ
;
A
#
# COMPACT_ATOMS: atom_id res chain seq x y z
N MET A 1 60.69 -23.41 -14.79
CA MET A 1 61.50 -24.62 -14.60
C MET A 1 60.86 -25.50 -13.54
N ILE A 2 60.84 -26.79 -13.81
CA ILE A 2 60.16 -27.90 -13.12
C ILE A 2 60.75 -28.13 -11.72
N SER A 3 59.94 -28.54 -10.74
CA SER A 3 60.06 -29.87 -10.07
C SER A 3 59.50 -29.89 -8.63
N ARG A 4 58.48 -30.76 -8.43
CA ARG A 4 58.30 -31.79 -7.37
C ARG A 4 58.38 -31.36 -5.89
N ARG A 5 57.61 -31.87 -4.92
CA ARG A 5 56.87 -33.14 -4.75
C ARG A 5 56.07 -33.07 -3.44
N ARG A 6 54.88 -33.69 -3.45
CA ARG A 6 54.26 -34.60 -2.45
C ARG A 6 54.14 -34.26 -0.94
N GLN A 7 52.90 -34.51 -0.49
CA GLN A 7 52.45 -35.26 0.72
C GLN A 7 52.70 -34.62 2.10
N GLN A 8 51.94 -34.92 3.17
CA GLN A 8 50.54 -35.24 3.44
C GLN A 8 50.48 -35.28 4.99
N ALA A 9 49.40 -34.75 5.58
CA ALA A 9 48.80 -35.11 6.88
C ALA A 9 49.71 -35.43 8.11
N GLY A 10 49.71 -34.50 9.06
CA GLY A 10 49.72 -34.71 10.52
C GLY A 10 48.86 -33.57 11.10
N ALA A 11 48.11 -33.66 12.19
CA ALA A 11 48.30 -34.32 13.47
C ALA A 11 46.91 -34.36 14.18
N ALA A 12 46.60 -35.42 14.92
CA ALA A 12 46.59 -35.44 16.39
C ALA A 12 45.37 -34.75 17.05
N ASP A 13 44.44 -35.58 17.55
CA ASP A 13 43.83 -35.45 18.89
C ASP A 13 44.96 -35.61 19.96
N PRO A 14 44.80 -35.32 21.27
CA PRO A 14 43.58 -35.05 22.06
C PRO A 14 43.76 -33.96 23.14
N GLU A 15 42.80 -33.87 24.08
CA GLU A 15 42.98 -33.68 25.54
C GLU A 15 41.88 -32.77 26.13
N ASN A 16 40.95 -33.36 26.90
CA ASN A 16 40.96 -33.36 28.38
C ASN A 16 40.16 -32.14 28.88
N VAL A 17 39.06 -32.26 29.62
CA VAL A 17 39.02 -32.73 31.01
C VAL A 17 37.57 -33.09 31.39
N MET A 18 37.47 -34.26 32.02
CA MET A 18 36.31 -34.86 32.69
C MET A 18 35.77 -34.03 33.86
N ARG A 19 34.44 -34.05 34.07
CA ARG A 19 33.69 -34.30 35.34
C ARG A 19 32.31 -33.59 35.32
N PRO A 20 31.31 -33.99 36.15
CA PRO A 20 30.81 -35.33 36.45
C PRO A 20 29.25 -35.39 36.61
N PHE A 21 28.73 -36.59 36.91
CA PHE A 21 27.48 -36.92 37.64
C PHE A 21 26.06 -36.78 36.99
N LEU A 22 25.53 -37.96 36.62
CA LEU A 22 24.22 -38.57 36.95
C LEU A 22 22.91 -37.75 36.89
N ALA A 23 22.14 -38.07 35.85
CA ALA A 23 20.75 -38.57 35.85
C ALA A 23 19.68 -37.91 36.77
N THR A 24 18.70 -37.26 36.14
CA THR A 24 17.29 -37.25 36.58
C THR A 24 16.36 -36.95 35.40
N THR A 25 15.48 -37.89 35.08
CA THR A 25 14.27 -37.68 34.26
C THR A 25 13.21 -36.94 35.08
N ALA A 26 12.61 -35.88 34.53
CA ALA A 26 11.37 -35.31 35.04
C ALA A 26 10.52 -34.74 33.89
N MET A 27 9.25 -35.15 33.87
CA MET A 27 8.21 -34.80 32.89
C MET A 27 7.65 -33.38 33.08
N ALA A 28 7.25 -32.81 31.93
CA ALA A 28 6.08 -31.96 31.66
C ALA A 28 5.82 -30.67 32.48
N LEU A 29 5.73 -29.54 31.77
CA LEU A 29 4.50 -28.73 31.59
C LEU A 29 4.83 -27.48 30.75
N LEU A 30 4.39 -27.46 29.49
CA LEU A 30 4.42 -26.28 28.61
C LEU A 30 3.36 -25.28 29.07
N GLY A 31 3.71 -24.42 30.03
CA GLY A 31 2.97 -23.20 30.34
C GLY A 31 3.33 -22.10 29.35
N ALA A 32 2.73 -22.10 28.15
CA ALA A 32 2.84 -20.98 27.23
C ALA A 32 1.82 -19.90 27.63
N THR A 33 2.28 -18.83 28.28
CA THR A 33 1.53 -17.58 28.39
C THR A 33 1.38 -16.99 27.00
N LEU A 34 0.19 -17.08 26.41
CA LEU A 34 -0.15 -16.37 25.17
C LEU A 34 -0.16 -14.87 25.48
N PRO A 35 0.71 -14.03 24.88
CA PRO A 35 0.44 -12.61 24.86
C PRO A 35 -0.80 -12.41 23.99
N ALA A 36 -1.83 -11.79 24.55
CA ALA A 36 -2.92 -11.23 23.77
C ALA A 36 -2.36 -10.06 22.95
N LEU A 37 -1.73 -10.39 21.82
CA LEU A 37 -1.57 -9.47 20.71
C LEU A 37 -2.98 -9.08 20.31
N ALA A 38 -3.37 -7.84 20.62
CA ALA A 38 -4.45 -7.16 19.93
C ALA A 38 -4.12 -7.25 18.44
N ALA A 39 -4.70 -8.24 17.78
CA ALA A 39 -4.57 -8.39 16.35
C ALA A 39 -5.19 -7.14 15.74
N ASP A 40 -4.36 -6.34 15.08
CA ASP A 40 -4.82 -5.44 14.05
C ASP A 40 -5.84 -6.18 13.16
N PRO A 41 -6.91 -5.51 12.70
CA PRO A 41 -7.92 -6.15 11.88
C PRO A 41 -7.23 -6.88 10.71
N PRO A 42 -7.64 -8.12 10.40
CA PRO A 42 -6.91 -8.98 9.48
C PRO A 42 -6.69 -8.28 8.14
N PRO A 43 -5.51 -8.41 7.51
CA PRO A 43 -5.27 -7.85 6.19
C PRO A 43 -6.29 -8.46 5.25
N VAL A 44 -7.04 -7.59 4.58
CA VAL A 44 -8.03 -7.95 3.56
C VAL A 44 -7.30 -8.74 2.47
N LYS A 45 -7.36 -10.08 2.53
CA LYS A 45 -7.03 -10.91 1.38
C LYS A 45 -8.19 -10.78 0.42
N PHE A 46 -8.01 -10.03 -0.67
CA PHE A 46 -8.26 -10.45 -2.06
C PHE A 46 -8.15 -9.25 -3.02
N GLY A 47 -7.39 -9.50 -4.10
CA GLY A 47 -6.87 -8.52 -5.05
C GLY A 47 -5.46 -8.08 -4.66
N GLN A 48 -4.43 -8.53 -5.41
CA GLN A 48 -3.07 -8.03 -5.19
C GLN A 48 -3.09 -6.52 -5.39
N THR A 49 -2.69 -5.77 -4.36
CA THR A 49 -2.46 -4.34 -4.53
C THR A 49 -1.36 -4.18 -5.58
N THR A 50 -1.71 -3.55 -6.69
CA THR A 50 -0.80 -3.26 -7.78
C THR A 50 -0.62 -1.75 -7.86
N GLU A 51 0.61 -1.27 -7.66
CA GLU A 51 0.97 0.10 -8.00
C GLU A 51 0.99 0.25 -9.53
N LEU A 52 0.43 1.35 -10.03
CA LEU A 52 0.23 1.60 -11.45
C LEU A 52 1.22 2.62 -11.98
N HIS A 53 1.23 3.82 -11.39
CA HIS A 53 2.14 4.91 -11.73
C HIS A 53 2.10 5.98 -10.64
N GLN A 54 3.08 6.87 -10.68
CA GLN A 54 3.20 8.00 -9.78
C GLN A 54 3.03 9.32 -10.54
N GLU A 55 2.51 10.32 -9.83
CA GLU A 55 2.26 11.66 -10.32
C GLU A 55 2.78 12.68 -9.30
N THR A 56 3.41 13.74 -9.80
CA THR A 56 3.89 14.85 -9.00
C THR A 56 3.35 16.16 -9.57
N SER A 57 3.00 17.10 -8.71
CA SER A 57 2.57 18.43 -9.12
C SER A 57 3.75 19.29 -9.56
N ALA A 58 3.51 20.25 -10.43
CA ALA A 58 4.46 21.31 -10.67
C ALA A 58 4.57 22.24 -9.45
N ALA A 59 5.65 23.01 -9.36
CA ALA A 59 5.80 24.04 -8.34
C ALA A 59 4.70 25.11 -8.50
N GLY A 60 4.03 25.46 -7.41
CA GLY A 60 2.92 26.44 -7.41
C GLY A 60 1.62 25.94 -8.05
N GLU A 61 1.56 24.70 -8.55
CA GLU A 61 0.32 24.11 -9.07
C GLU A 61 -0.68 23.94 -7.93
N SER A 62 -1.92 24.41 -8.12
CA SER A 62 -2.99 24.18 -7.15
C SER A 62 -3.37 22.70 -7.12
N LEU A 63 -3.94 22.23 -6.01
CA LEU A 63 -4.35 20.84 -5.90
C LEU A 63 -5.39 20.48 -6.98
N ASP A 64 -6.40 21.32 -7.19
CA ASP A 64 -7.40 21.12 -8.25
C ASP A 64 -6.76 21.03 -9.64
N ALA A 65 -5.83 21.95 -9.97
CA ALA A 65 -5.14 21.95 -11.26
C ALA A 65 -4.33 20.66 -11.47
N PHE A 66 -3.63 20.21 -10.42
CA PHE A 66 -2.92 18.94 -10.41
C PHE A 66 -3.87 17.77 -10.74
N LEU A 67 -5.02 17.70 -10.07
CA LEU A 67 -5.99 16.61 -10.28
C LEU A 67 -6.62 16.65 -11.68
N ILE A 68 -6.95 17.83 -12.18
CA ILE A 68 -7.47 18.01 -13.55
C ILE A 68 -6.46 17.48 -14.57
N ARG A 69 -5.17 17.83 -14.41
CA ARG A 69 -4.10 17.44 -15.33
C ARG A 69 -3.88 15.94 -15.39
N ILE A 70 -3.93 15.24 -14.24
CA ILE A 70 -3.65 13.79 -14.18
C ILE A 70 -4.89 12.93 -14.46
N ALA A 71 -6.10 13.49 -14.39
CA ALA A 71 -7.35 12.74 -14.53
C ALA A 71 -7.44 11.87 -15.80
N PRO A 72 -7.03 12.32 -17.01
CA PRO A 72 -7.06 11.47 -18.20
C PRO A 72 -6.21 10.20 -18.05
N ARG A 73 -5.00 10.30 -17.50
CA ARG A 73 -4.10 9.15 -17.28
C ARG A 73 -4.63 8.23 -16.20
N ALA A 74 -5.09 8.80 -15.08
CA ALA A 74 -5.69 8.03 -14.00
C ALA A 74 -6.91 7.23 -14.47
N ARG A 75 -7.77 7.84 -15.30
CA ARG A 75 -8.92 7.15 -15.91
C ARG A 75 -8.49 6.06 -16.87
N ALA A 76 -7.50 6.31 -17.72
CA ALA A 76 -6.97 5.30 -18.63
C ALA A 76 -6.45 4.07 -17.86
N ALA A 77 -5.79 4.29 -16.71
CA ALA A 77 -5.35 3.21 -15.84
C ALA A 77 -6.52 2.41 -15.25
N SER A 78 -7.58 3.08 -14.79
CA SER A 78 -8.80 2.40 -14.30
C SER A 78 -9.51 1.58 -15.39
N VAL A 79 -9.60 2.11 -16.62
CA VAL A 79 -10.17 1.39 -17.76
C VAL A 79 -9.32 0.18 -18.14
N SER A 80 -8.00 0.35 -18.23
CA SER A 80 -7.05 -0.71 -18.59
C SER A 80 -7.08 -1.86 -17.59
N THR A 81 -7.09 -1.54 -16.30
CA THR A 81 -7.16 -2.53 -15.21
C THR A 81 -8.56 -3.09 -14.98
N ARG A 82 -9.59 -2.50 -15.60
CA ARG A 82 -11.01 -2.81 -15.37
C ARG A 82 -11.36 -2.82 -13.88
N ALA A 83 -10.81 -1.86 -13.14
CA ALA A 83 -10.94 -1.76 -11.70
C ALA A 83 -10.94 -0.29 -11.23
N VAL A 84 -11.40 -0.05 -10.01
CA VAL A 84 -11.25 1.24 -9.33
C VAL A 84 -9.77 1.43 -8.99
N VAL A 85 -9.30 2.65 -9.23
CA VAL A 85 -7.93 3.08 -8.94
C VAL A 85 -7.99 4.10 -7.82
N CYS A 86 -7.03 4.07 -6.91
CA CYS A 86 -6.98 5.00 -5.79
C CYS A 86 -5.55 5.39 -5.41
N GLY A 87 -5.44 6.43 -4.60
CA GLY A 87 -4.18 6.82 -3.99
C GLY A 87 -4.38 7.90 -2.92
N GLN A 88 -3.32 8.14 -2.16
CA GLN A 88 -3.25 9.21 -1.18
C GLN A 88 -2.38 10.34 -1.71
N ILE A 89 -2.87 11.57 -1.55
CA ILE A 89 -2.10 12.77 -1.89
C ILE A 89 -1.20 13.10 -0.71
N LEU A 90 0.09 13.22 -0.97
CA LEU A 90 1.10 13.59 0.01
C LEU A 90 1.65 14.99 -0.29
N GLY A 91 2.13 15.65 0.76
CA GLY A 91 2.68 17.01 0.69
C GLY A 91 1.61 18.10 0.80
N ALA A 92 2.07 19.32 1.09
CA ALA A 92 1.26 20.54 1.09
C ALA A 92 1.58 21.43 -0.13
N GLY A 93 2.19 20.85 -1.17
CA GLY A 93 2.80 21.54 -2.29
C GLY A 93 4.34 21.45 -2.24
N PRO A 94 5.01 20.94 -3.29
CA PRO A 94 4.44 20.16 -4.39
C PRO A 94 3.74 18.89 -3.87
N TYR A 95 2.72 18.44 -4.58
CA TYR A 95 1.94 17.25 -4.24
C TYR A 95 2.53 16.01 -4.92
N SER A 96 2.42 14.87 -4.25
CA SER A 96 2.75 13.56 -4.84
C SER A 96 1.63 12.56 -4.62
N LEU A 97 1.45 11.65 -5.58
CA LEU A 97 0.39 10.65 -5.58
C LEU A 97 0.89 9.39 -6.29
N ALA A 98 0.86 8.25 -5.61
CA ALA A 98 1.02 6.94 -6.23
C ALA A 98 -0.36 6.32 -6.44
N PHE A 99 -0.72 6.03 -7.68
CA PHE A 99 -1.95 5.32 -8.01
C PHE A 99 -1.75 3.82 -7.87
N LYS A 100 -2.72 3.16 -7.25
CA LYS A 100 -2.82 1.72 -7.13
C LYS A 100 -4.21 1.21 -7.47
N THR A 101 -4.34 -0.08 -7.68
CA THR A 101 -5.62 -0.80 -7.63
C THR A 101 -5.52 -2.00 -6.72
N ASP A 102 -6.63 -2.39 -6.11
CA ASP A 102 -6.77 -3.67 -5.41
C ASP A 102 -7.52 -4.69 -6.29
N GLY A 103 -7.59 -4.46 -7.61
CA GLY A 103 -8.21 -5.39 -8.58
C GLY A 103 -9.74 -5.45 -8.53
N ARG A 104 -10.40 -4.57 -7.78
CA ARG A 104 -11.85 -4.55 -7.58
C ARG A 104 -12.53 -3.46 -8.41
N GLN A 105 -13.73 -3.76 -8.93
CA GLN A 105 -14.50 -2.83 -9.77
C GLN A 105 -15.27 -1.76 -8.99
N ASP A 106 -15.41 -1.92 -7.68
CA ASP A 106 -16.29 -1.12 -6.83
C ASP A 106 -15.52 -0.30 -5.77
N VAL A 107 -14.32 -0.74 -5.39
CA VAL A 107 -13.55 -0.08 -4.32
C VAL A 107 -12.05 -0.25 -4.52
N CYS A 108 -11.30 0.71 -4.01
CA CYS A 108 -9.87 0.61 -3.78
C CYS A 108 -9.58 1.25 -2.41
N ALA A 109 -8.83 0.56 -1.57
CA ALA A 109 -8.59 0.96 -0.19
C ALA A 109 -7.49 2.03 -0.12
N VAL A 110 -7.76 3.14 0.56
CA VAL A 110 -6.75 4.16 0.89
C VAL A 110 -6.45 4.19 2.39
N PRO A 111 -5.22 4.52 2.82
CA PRO A 111 -4.88 4.61 4.24
C PRO A 111 -5.76 5.60 5.02
N LYS A 112 -6.12 5.22 6.25
CA LYS A 112 -6.94 6.03 7.17
C LYS A 112 -6.13 7.13 7.89
N THR A 113 -5.53 8.06 7.14
CA THR A 113 -4.76 9.20 7.68
C THR A 113 -5.62 10.49 7.77
N SER A 114 -5.03 11.68 7.75
CA SER A 114 -5.74 12.96 7.55
C SER A 114 -5.60 13.51 6.12
N ALA A 115 -4.66 12.99 5.33
CA ALA A 115 -4.32 13.50 3.99
C ALA A 115 -5.46 13.34 2.97
N PRO A 116 -5.55 14.16 1.92
CA PRO A 116 -6.56 13.95 0.88
C PRO A 116 -6.36 12.63 0.14
N TYR A 117 -7.45 12.04 -0.35
CA TYR A 117 -7.40 10.84 -1.18
C TYR A 117 -7.93 11.11 -2.59
N VAL A 118 -7.63 10.20 -3.51
CA VAL A 118 -8.18 10.17 -4.87
C VAL A 118 -8.81 8.80 -5.11
N LEU A 119 -10.05 8.78 -5.57
CA LEU A 119 -10.73 7.61 -6.12
C LEU A 119 -11.03 7.85 -7.59
N VAL A 120 -10.78 6.85 -8.42
CA VAL A 120 -10.93 6.91 -9.86
C VAL A 120 -11.76 5.73 -10.30
N ASN A 121 -12.92 6.02 -10.89
CA ASN A 121 -13.81 5.01 -11.45
C ASN A 121 -14.00 5.29 -12.94
N GLY A 122 -13.13 4.73 -13.78
CA GLY A 122 -13.14 4.92 -15.23
C GLY A 122 -14.11 4.02 -15.99
N ILE A 123 -14.59 2.94 -15.36
CA ILE A 123 -15.48 1.92 -15.97
C ILE A 123 -16.95 2.10 -15.62
N ALA A 124 -17.29 3.12 -14.83
CA ALA A 124 -18.64 3.29 -14.37
C ALA A 124 -19.59 3.67 -15.52
N LYS A 125 -20.59 2.82 -15.73
CA LYS A 125 -21.69 3.11 -16.67
C LYS A 125 -22.68 4.13 -16.10
N ASP A 126 -22.85 4.12 -14.77
CA ASP A 126 -23.79 4.99 -14.04
C ASP A 126 -23.19 5.62 -12.78
N ALA A 127 -21.84 5.82 -12.69
CA ALA A 127 -21.15 6.25 -11.45
C ALA A 127 -21.96 7.32 -10.75
N ARG A 128 -22.70 6.88 -9.73
CA ARG A 128 -23.71 7.70 -9.12
C ARG A 128 -22.96 8.85 -8.52
N GLU A 129 -23.37 10.02 -8.95
CA GLU A 129 -22.76 11.31 -8.73
C GLU A 129 -22.44 11.58 -7.22
N ASP A 130 -23.01 10.76 -6.34
CA ASP A 130 -23.04 10.90 -4.88
C ASP A 130 -22.47 9.69 -4.11
N HIS A 131 -21.94 8.67 -4.78
CA HIS A 131 -21.47 7.45 -4.10
C HIS A 131 -19.99 7.50 -3.75
N ILE A 132 -19.64 8.44 -2.88
CA ILE A 132 -18.40 8.35 -2.13
C ILE A 132 -18.70 7.49 -0.90
N PRO A 133 -18.05 6.31 -0.76
CA PRO A 133 -18.33 5.43 0.38
C PRO A 133 -18.27 6.23 1.69
N ALA A 134 -19.28 6.07 2.56
CA ALA A 134 -19.43 6.87 3.78
C ALA A 134 -18.18 6.84 4.68
N ILE A 135 -17.38 5.76 4.58
CA ILE A 135 -16.06 5.63 5.22
C ILE A 135 -15.07 6.74 4.85
N TYR A 136 -15.28 7.41 3.71
CA TYR A 136 -14.43 8.48 3.20
C TYR A 136 -15.04 9.88 3.38
N TYR A 137 -16.33 10.00 3.69
CA TYR A 137 -17.07 11.28 3.78
C TYR A 137 -16.55 12.26 4.85
N ARG A 138 -15.74 11.79 5.81
CA ARG A 138 -15.21 12.63 6.90
C ARG A 138 -13.87 13.29 6.58
N ARG A 139 -13.34 13.11 5.37
CA ARG A 139 -12.02 13.59 4.95
C ARG A 139 -12.05 14.20 3.55
N PRO A 140 -11.17 15.19 3.26
CA PRO A 140 -11.00 15.72 1.92
C PRO A 140 -10.68 14.62 0.91
N GLY A 141 -11.30 14.65 -0.25
CA GLY A 141 -10.97 13.71 -1.31
C GLY A 141 -11.60 14.01 -2.66
N TYR A 142 -10.97 13.45 -3.68
CA TYR A 142 -11.39 13.60 -5.07
C TYR A 142 -12.01 12.32 -5.60
N LEU A 143 -13.08 12.46 -6.38
CA LEU A 143 -13.67 11.39 -7.18
C LEU A 143 -13.55 11.77 -8.66
N ILE A 144 -12.84 10.95 -9.43
CA ILE A 144 -12.65 11.11 -10.87
C ILE A 144 -13.50 10.08 -11.60
N THR A 145 -14.40 10.55 -12.46
CA THR A 145 -15.31 9.74 -13.28
C THR A 145 -15.17 10.12 -14.76
N PRO A 146 -15.81 9.39 -15.70
CA PRO A 146 -15.84 9.79 -17.10
C PRO A 146 -16.45 11.15 -17.39
N TRP A 147 -17.33 11.65 -16.50
CA TRP A 147 -18.13 12.85 -16.77
C TRP A 147 -17.73 14.05 -15.91
N SER A 148 -17.16 13.81 -14.73
CA SER A 148 -16.78 14.88 -13.80
C SER A 148 -15.65 14.49 -12.85
N ILE A 149 -14.97 15.51 -12.36
CA ILE A 149 -14.12 15.44 -11.17
C ILE A 149 -14.89 16.14 -10.04
N LYS A 150 -14.98 15.49 -8.90
CA LYS A 150 -15.60 16.04 -7.70
C LYS A 150 -14.59 16.14 -6.59
N PHE A 151 -14.73 17.17 -5.78
CA PHE A 151 -14.09 17.29 -4.50
C PHE A 151 -15.15 17.22 -3.41
N GLN A 152 -14.87 16.45 -2.36
CA GLN A 152 -15.65 16.47 -1.14
C GLN A 152 -14.77 16.81 0.05
N ASP A 153 -15.37 17.41 1.06
CA ASP A 153 -14.82 17.51 2.40
C ASP A 153 -15.96 17.50 3.43
N ARG A 154 -15.67 17.94 4.67
CA ARG A 154 -16.66 17.98 5.74
C ARG A 154 -17.77 19.03 5.53
N THR A 155 -17.55 19.98 4.64
CA THR A 155 -18.44 21.12 4.39
C THR A 155 -19.39 20.85 3.21
N GLY A 156 -19.03 19.94 2.31
CA GLY A 156 -19.90 19.52 1.22
C GLY A 156 -19.14 18.90 0.05
N VAL A 157 -19.82 18.84 -1.10
CA VAL A 157 -19.29 18.34 -2.37
C VAL A 157 -19.37 19.46 -3.41
N ARG A 158 -18.29 19.66 -4.17
CA ARG A 158 -18.25 20.57 -5.31
C ARG A 158 -17.69 19.88 -6.55
N ARG A 159 -18.13 20.33 -7.73
CA ARG A 159 -17.51 19.95 -8.99
C ARG A 159 -16.19 20.70 -9.17
N VAL A 160 -15.17 19.99 -9.66
CA VAL A 160 -13.89 20.56 -10.08
C VAL A 160 -14.00 20.75 -11.59
N ALA A 161 -14.13 22.00 -12.03
CA ALA A 161 -14.16 22.34 -13.45
C ALA A 161 -12.72 22.42 -13.99
N PRO A 162 -12.47 21.99 -15.24
CA PRO A 162 -11.21 22.31 -15.90
C PRO A 162 -11.04 23.84 -15.93
N ALA A 163 -9.80 24.32 -15.74
CA ALA A 163 -9.51 25.74 -15.94
C ALA A 163 -9.95 26.13 -17.36
N GLN A 164 -10.78 27.18 -17.45
CA GLN A 164 -11.23 27.75 -18.72
C GLN A 164 -10.09 28.51 -19.39
#